data_AF-A3WD77-F1
#
_entry.id   AF-A3WD77-F1
#
_cell.length_a   1.000
_cell.length_b   1.000
_cell.length_c   1.000
_cell.angle_alpha   90.00
_cell.angle_beta   90.00
_cell.angle_gamma   90.00
#
_symmetry.space_group_name_H-M   'P 1'
#
loop_
_entity.id
_entity.type
_entity.pdbx_description
1 polymer ?
#
loop_
_entity_poly.entity_id
_entity_poly.type
_entity_poly.pdbx_seq_one_letter_code
_entity_poly.pdbx_strand_id
1 'polypeptide(L)'
;MISVHEIGGQATLTLATAPILAVGLMGSGMIGAATATRLWVGVLLALLAGVSLLVVGTVVGMAPAASTLATALAISAASFSFAARGALFARSASNKGWLVALAIVAGEAAIVLTAVAEPGLLPNWLLALLPAQWTSIAIQSSLTGEAMVAARSALIALTGTGAATLVVIWFWPRRWTYSIMFTVWIGFSALVYHSI
;
A
#
# COMPACT_ATOMS: atom_id res chain seq x y z
N MET A 1 -20.10 10.43 -31.23
CA MET A 1 -20.17 11.27 -30.02
C MET A 1 -19.95 10.35 -28.82
N ILE A 2 -18.69 10.13 -28.46
CA ILE A 2 -18.34 9.53 -27.16
C ILE A 2 -18.63 10.63 -26.15
N SER A 3 -19.55 10.35 -25.23
CA SER A 3 -20.15 11.38 -24.40
C SER A 3 -19.10 11.88 -23.41
N VAL A 4 -19.01 13.19 -23.18
CA VAL A 4 -18.13 13.80 -22.16
C VAL A 4 -18.29 13.15 -20.78
N HIS A 5 -19.45 12.51 -20.53
CA HIS A 5 -19.73 11.68 -19.36
C HIS A 5 -18.92 10.37 -19.27
N GLU A 6 -18.64 9.70 -20.40
CA GLU A 6 -17.80 8.49 -20.45
C GLU A 6 -16.32 8.83 -20.18
N ILE A 7 -15.85 9.98 -20.68
CA ILE A 7 -14.49 10.48 -20.44
C ILE A 7 -14.32 10.87 -18.96
N GLY A 8 -15.32 11.53 -18.37
CA GLY A 8 -15.34 11.88 -16.95
C GLY A 8 -15.38 10.66 -16.02
N GLY A 9 -16.17 9.64 -16.37
CA GLY A 9 -16.29 8.39 -15.61
C GLY A 9 -15.04 7.51 -15.68
N GLN A 10 -14.38 7.43 -16.83
CA GLN A 10 -13.12 6.68 -16.97
C GLN A 10 -11.96 7.35 -16.22
N ALA A 11 -11.89 8.69 -16.21
CA ALA A 11 -10.89 9.42 -15.45
C ALA A 11 -11.03 9.21 -13.93
N THR A 12 -12.26 9.26 -13.40
CA THR A 12 -12.54 9.02 -11.97
C THR A 12 -12.29 7.57 -11.56
N LEU A 13 -12.67 6.59 -12.39
CA LEU A 13 -12.38 5.17 -12.14
C LEU A 13 -10.87 4.90 -12.06
N THR A 14 -10.10 5.50 -12.98
CA THR A 14 -8.64 5.31 -13.01
C THR A 14 -7.96 5.92 -11.79
N LEU A 15 -8.45 7.07 -11.30
CA LEU A 15 -7.96 7.74 -10.09
C LEU A 15 -8.32 6.99 -8.79
N ALA A 16 -9.49 6.35 -8.73
CA ALA A 16 -9.92 5.58 -7.56
C ALA A 16 -9.29 4.18 -7.49
N THR A 17 -8.81 3.63 -8.60
CA THR A 17 -8.37 2.23 -8.65
C THR A 17 -7.11 1.98 -7.83
N ALA A 18 -6.08 2.83 -7.94
CA ALA A 18 -4.83 2.59 -7.22
C ALA A 18 -5.02 2.59 -5.68
N PRO A 19 -5.80 3.52 -5.10
CA PRO A 19 -6.29 3.45 -3.72
C PRO A 19 -7.00 2.15 -3.33
N ILE A 20 -7.94 1.68 -4.14
CA ILE A 20 -8.68 0.44 -3.87
C ILE A 20 -7.73 -0.77 -3.88
N LEU A 21 -6.84 -0.84 -4.88
CA LEU A 21 -5.80 -1.86 -4.95
C LEU A 21 -4.88 -1.81 -3.72
N ALA A 22 -4.43 -0.63 -3.34
CA ALA A 22 -3.56 -0.43 -2.18
C ALA A 22 -4.20 -0.95 -0.89
N VAL A 23 -5.46 -0.59 -0.63
CA VAL A 23 -6.21 -1.05 0.55
C VAL A 23 -6.45 -2.57 0.48
N GLY A 24 -6.77 -3.11 -0.70
CA GLY A 24 -6.94 -4.55 -0.89
C GLY A 24 -5.66 -5.35 -0.59
N LEU A 25 -4.51 -4.88 -1.07
CA LEU A 25 -3.19 -5.45 -0.78
C LEU A 25 -2.83 -5.33 0.70
N MET A 26 -3.11 -4.18 1.30
CA MET A 26 -2.87 -3.90 2.71
C MET A 26 -3.69 -4.82 3.61
N GLY A 27 -5.00 -4.93 3.35
CA GLY A 27 -5.91 -5.78 4.10
C GLY A 27 -5.53 -7.24 4.01
N SER A 28 -5.43 -7.79 2.80
CA SER A 28 -5.08 -9.20 2.58
C SER A 28 -3.69 -9.55 3.12
N GLY A 29 -2.70 -8.67 2.93
CA GLY A 29 -1.33 -8.87 3.40
C GLY A 29 -1.18 -8.77 4.91
N MET A 30 -1.62 -7.67 5.51
CA MET A 30 -1.48 -7.43 6.95
C MET A 30 -2.37 -8.37 7.76
N ILE A 31 -3.66 -8.47 7.44
CA ILE A 31 -4.60 -9.32 8.19
C ILE A 31 -4.24 -10.80 7.96
N GLY A 32 -3.90 -11.18 6.73
CA GLY A 32 -3.46 -12.54 6.40
C GLY A 32 -2.22 -12.98 7.17
N ALA A 33 -1.14 -12.18 7.15
CA ALA A 33 0.07 -12.48 7.91
C ALA A 33 -0.18 -12.47 9.43
N ALA A 34 -0.99 -11.52 9.92
CA ALA A 34 -1.30 -11.40 11.34
C ALA A 34 -2.11 -12.59 11.87
N THR A 35 -3.04 -13.11 11.06
CA THR A 35 -3.91 -14.25 11.39
C THR A 35 -3.15 -15.56 11.29
N ALA A 36 -2.39 -15.75 10.21
CA ALA A 36 -1.66 -16.99 9.95
C ALA A 36 -0.35 -17.11 10.73
N THR A 37 0.11 -16.03 11.39
CA THR A 37 1.40 -15.91 12.09
C THR A 37 2.63 -16.22 11.20
N ARG A 38 2.44 -16.16 9.88
CA ARG A 38 3.44 -16.51 8.87
C ARG A 38 3.52 -15.43 7.80
N LEU A 39 4.71 -14.84 7.64
CA LEU A 39 4.99 -13.79 6.65
C LEU A 39 4.56 -14.19 5.24
N TRP A 40 4.99 -15.37 4.80
CA TRP A 40 4.76 -15.81 3.42
C TRP A 40 3.26 -15.97 3.09
N VAL A 41 2.41 -16.32 4.07
CA VAL A 41 0.96 -16.44 3.87
C VAL A 41 0.37 -15.08 3.51
N GLY A 42 0.74 -14.02 4.26
CA GLY A 42 0.30 -12.67 3.94
C GLY A 42 0.81 -12.19 2.58
N VAL A 43 2.08 -12.49 2.23
CA VAL A 43 2.63 -12.13 0.91
C VAL A 43 1.83 -12.80 -0.21
N LEU A 44 1.55 -14.11 -0.11
CA LEU A 44 0.76 -14.82 -1.12
C LEU A 44 -0.67 -14.29 -1.22
N LEU A 45 -1.33 -14.04 -0.08
CA LEU A 45 -2.68 -13.48 -0.08
C LEU A 45 -2.74 -12.08 -0.70
N ALA A 46 -1.74 -11.23 -0.42
CA ALA A 46 -1.63 -9.92 -1.05
C ALA A 46 -1.38 -10.03 -2.55
N LEU A 47 -0.47 -10.88 -2.99
CA LEU A 47 -0.22 -11.09 -4.42
C LEU A 47 -1.48 -11.59 -5.15
N LEU A 48 -2.18 -12.57 -4.56
CA LEU A 48 -3.45 -13.08 -5.09
C LEU A 48 -4.50 -11.98 -5.16
N ALA A 49 -4.68 -11.19 -4.09
CA ALA A 49 -5.62 -10.07 -4.09
C ALA A 49 -5.27 -9.03 -5.16
N GLY A 50 -3.99 -8.67 -5.31
CA GLY A 50 -3.53 -7.75 -6.34
C GLY A 50 -3.84 -8.24 -7.75
N VAL A 51 -3.53 -9.50 -8.05
CA VAL A 51 -3.83 -10.12 -9.35
C VAL A 51 -5.34 -10.19 -9.58
N SER A 52 -6.13 -10.65 -8.59
CA SER A 52 -7.58 -10.73 -8.71
C SER A 52 -8.22 -9.37 -8.96
N LEU A 53 -7.79 -8.32 -8.24
CA LEU A 53 -8.31 -6.97 -8.43
C LEU A 53 -7.90 -6.36 -9.77
N LEU A 54 -6.68 -6.62 -10.27
CA LEU A 54 -6.30 -6.23 -11.62
C LEU A 54 -7.16 -6.92 -12.68
N VAL A 55 -7.42 -8.23 -12.53
CA VAL A 55 -8.30 -8.98 -13.43
C VAL A 55 -9.71 -8.38 -13.41
N VAL A 56 -10.27 -8.12 -12.23
CA VAL A 56 -11.58 -7.45 -12.11
C VAL A 56 -11.56 -6.08 -12.80
N GLY A 57 -10.50 -5.29 -12.60
CA GLY A 57 -10.32 -4.01 -13.28
C GLY A 57 -10.37 -4.12 -14.80
N THR A 58 -9.68 -5.11 -15.37
CA THR A 58 -9.72 -5.36 -16.83
C THR A 58 -11.11 -5.75 -17.32
N VAL A 59 -11.85 -6.55 -16.55
CA VAL A 59 -13.23 -6.96 -16.88
C VAL A 59 -14.19 -5.77 -16.85
N VAL A 60 -13.97 -4.80 -15.96
CA VAL A 60 -14.77 -3.57 -15.83
C VAL A 60 -14.32 -2.47 -16.81
N GLY A 61 -13.37 -2.77 -17.70
CA GLY A 61 -12.98 -1.90 -18.81
C GLY A 61 -11.86 -0.90 -18.48
N MET A 62 -11.04 -1.17 -17.46
CA MET A 62 -9.83 -0.39 -17.22
C MET A 62 -8.84 -0.53 -18.38
N ALA A 63 -8.17 0.57 -18.70
CA ALA A 63 -7.06 0.55 -19.64
C ALA A 63 -5.93 -0.38 -19.14
N PRO A 64 -5.22 -1.06 -20.04
CA PRO A 64 -4.04 -1.84 -19.67
C PRO A 64 -2.99 -0.92 -19.05
N ALA A 65 -2.26 -1.46 -18.07
CA ALA A 65 -1.20 -0.71 -17.39
C ALA A 65 -0.13 -0.23 -18.38
N ALA A 66 0.34 1.01 -18.22
CA ALA A 66 1.44 1.55 -19.01
C ALA A 66 2.73 0.71 -18.89
N SER A 67 2.96 0.08 -17.73
CA SER A 67 4.06 -0.87 -17.54
C SER A 67 3.67 -2.05 -16.65
N THR A 68 3.63 -3.25 -17.25
CA THR A 68 3.41 -4.51 -16.53
C THR A 68 4.50 -4.77 -15.50
N LEU A 69 5.77 -4.50 -15.85
CA LEU A 69 6.89 -4.70 -14.94
C LEU A 69 6.81 -3.75 -13.73
N ALA A 70 6.53 -2.47 -13.95
CA ALA A 70 6.39 -1.52 -12.85
C ALA A 70 5.21 -1.89 -11.93
N THR A 71 4.11 -2.35 -12.51
CA THR A 71 2.93 -2.81 -11.76
C THR A 71 3.27 -4.04 -10.91
N ALA A 72 3.96 -5.01 -11.48
CA ALA A 72 4.42 -6.20 -10.75
C ALA A 72 5.36 -5.85 -9.59
N LEU A 73 6.28 -4.90 -9.80
CA LEU A 73 7.19 -4.41 -8.77
C LEU A 73 6.44 -3.68 -7.64
N ALA A 74 5.49 -2.80 -7.98
CA ALA A 74 4.66 -2.09 -7.01
C ALA A 74 3.85 -3.07 -6.15
N ILE A 75 3.17 -4.02 -6.77
CA ILE A 75 2.39 -5.05 -6.06
C ILE A 75 3.30 -5.91 -5.17
N SER A 76 4.48 -6.31 -5.66
CA SER A 76 5.41 -7.15 -4.89
C SER A 76 5.99 -6.41 -3.68
N ALA A 77 6.41 -5.16 -3.86
CA ALA A 77 6.92 -4.31 -2.80
C ALA A 77 5.85 -4.04 -1.73
N ALA A 78 4.63 -3.71 -2.15
CA ALA A 78 3.50 -3.50 -1.25
C ALA A 78 3.14 -4.77 -0.48
N SER A 79 3.01 -5.91 -1.17
CA SER A 79 2.69 -7.21 -0.58
C SER A 79 3.70 -7.60 0.50
N PHE A 80 5.00 -7.46 0.21
CA PHE A 80 6.06 -7.68 1.17
C PHE A 80 5.95 -6.75 2.38
N SER A 81 5.80 -5.44 2.15
CA SER A 81 5.75 -4.42 3.19
C SER A 81 4.56 -4.62 4.14
N PHE A 82 3.37 -4.87 3.59
CA PHE A 82 2.15 -5.12 4.35
C PHE A 82 2.20 -6.44 5.11
N ALA A 83 2.65 -7.52 4.48
CA ALA A 83 2.81 -8.80 5.16
C ALA A 83 3.84 -8.73 6.31
N ALA A 84 4.93 -7.97 6.13
CA ALA A 84 5.91 -7.74 7.20
C ALA A 84 5.28 -7.04 8.41
N ARG A 85 4.49 -5.99 8.20
CA ARG A 85 3.73 -5.32 9.28
C ARG A 85 2.75 -6.27 9.96
N GLY A 86 2.00 -7.06 9.20
CA GLY A 86 1.09 -8.08 9.74
C GLY A 86 1.81 -9.12 10.61
N ALA A 87 2.95 -9.62 10.15
CA ALA A 87 3.79 -10.56 10.89
C ALA A 87 4.33 -9.94 12.19
N LEU A 88 4.68 -8.65 12.18
CA LEU A 88 5.06 -7.93 13.39
C LEU A 88 3.90 -7.88 14.39
N PHE A 89 2.67 -7.58 13.95
CA PHE A 89 1.50 -7.57 14.85
C PHE A 89 1.19 -8.94 15.45
N ALA A 90 1.33 -10.01 14.66
CA ALA A 90 1.21 -11.37 15.18
C ALA A 90 2.18 -11.62 16.35
N ARG A 91 3.39 -11.06 16.25
CA ARG A 91 4.45 -11.25 17.23
C ARG A 91 4.33 -10.32 18.43
N SER A 92 3.88 -9.08 18.24
CA SER A 92 3.80 -8.06 19.30
C SER A 92 2.50 -8.11 20.11
N ALA A 93 1.39 -8.51 19.49
CA ALA A 93 0.06 -8.55 20.11
C ALA A 93 -0.50 -9.97 20.25
N SER A 94 0.33 -11.00 20.03
CA SER A 94 -0.03 -12.42 20.17
C SER A 94 -1.33 -12.74 19.41
N ASN A 95 -2.28 -13.43 20.05
CA ASN A 95 -3.57 -13.85 19.46
C ASN A 95 -4.46 -12.67 19.00
N LYS A 96 -4.12 -11.43 19.34
CA LYS A 96 -4.87 -10.22 18.94
C LYS A 96 -4.20 -9.43 17.81
N GLY A 97 -3.09 -9.93 17.24
CA GLY A 97 -2.38 -9.25 16.15
C GLY A 97 -3.26 -8.90 14.95
N TRP A 98 -4.24 -9.76 14.64
CA TRP A 98 -5.18 -9.53 13.54
C TRP A 98 -6.14 -8.35 13.81
N LEU A 99 -6.52 -8.08 15.08
CA LEU A 99 -7.33 -6.92 15.44
C LEU A 99 -6.57 -5.62 15.24
N VAL A 100 -5.27 -5.62 15.56
CA VAL A 100 -4.39 -4.47 15.30
C VAL A 100 -4.27 -4.23 13.80
N ALA A 101 -4.05 -5.30 13.02
CA ALA A 101 -4.01 -5.21 11.56
C ALA A 101 -5.32 -4.64 11.00
N LEU A 102 -6.47 -5.15 11.45
CA LEU A 102 -7.79 -4.67 11.02
C LEU A 102 -8.01 -3.19 11.33
N ALA A 103 -7.68 -2.74 12.55
CA ALA A 103 -7.84 -1.34 12.94
C ALA A 103 -6.97 -0.40 12.10
N ILE A 104 -5.73 -0.78 11.81
CA ILE A 104 -4.82 0.02 10.98
C ILE A 104 -5.31 0.04 9.53
N VAL A 105 -5.69 -1.11 8.96
CA VAL A 105 -6.23 -1.20 7.60
C VAL A 105 -7.48 -0.32 7.46
N ALA A 106 -8.41 -0.40 8.41
CA ALA A 106 -9.63 0.41 8.40
C ALA A 106 -9.32 1.91 8.51
N GLY A 107 -8.36 2.29 9.37
CA GLY A 107 -7.94 3.68 9.52
C GLY A 107 -7.29 4.24 8.26
N GLU A 108 -6.35 3.52 7.65
CA GLU A 108 -5.73 3.97 6.39
C GLU A 108 -6.73 3.97 5.23
N ALA A 109 -7.61 2.97 5.16
CA ALA A 109 -8.66 2.94 4.16
C ALA A 109 -9.58 4.16 4.26
N ALA A 110 -10.00 4.52 5.48
CA ALA A 110 -10.82 5.72 5.69
C ALA A 110 -10.10 6.97 5.18
N ILE A 111 -8.83 7.17 5.56
CA ILE A 111 -8.07 8.36 5.16
C ILE A 111 -7.87 8.43 3.63
N VAL A 112 -7.42 7.34 3.02
CA VAL A 112 -7.12 7.30 1.58
C VAL A 112 -8.41 7.42 0.75
N LEU A 113 -9.50 6.75 1.15
CA LEU A 113 -10.78 6.87 0.45
C LEU A 113 -11.39 8.26 0.62
N THR A 114 -11.23 8.91 1.77
CA THR A 114 -11.60 10.33 1.94
C THR A 114 -10.78 11.22 1.01
N ALA A 115 -9.47 10.99 0.87
CA ALA A 115 -8.64 11.77 -0.06
C ALA A 115 -9.03 11.58 -1.54
N VAL A 116 -9.58 10.42 -1.89
CA VAL A 116 -10.16 10.16 -3.23
C VAL A 116 -11.50 10.86 -3.41
N ALA A 117 -12.37 10.78 -2.40
CA ALA A 117 -13.71 11.35 -2.45
C ALA A 117 -13.70 12.89 -2.45
N GLU A 118 -12.80 13.49 -1.66
CA GLU A 118 -12.62 14.94 -1.54
C GLU A 118 -11.15 15.33 -1.68
N PRO A 119 -10.63 15.43 -2.93
CA PRO A 119 -9.26 15.84 -3.18
C PRO A 119 -8.94 17.21 -2.57
N GLY A 120 -7.84 17.29 -1.82
CA GLY A 120 -7.39 18.53 -1.16
C GLY A 120 -7.95 18.78 0.24
N LEU A 121 -8.90 17.96 0.72
CA LEU A 121 -9.42 18.05 2.09
C LEU A 121 -8.34 17.74 3.14
N LEU A 122 -7.48 16.77 2.84
CA LEU A 122 -6.45 16.29 3.75
C LEU A 122 -5.07 16.80 3.35
N PRO A 123 -4.22 17.18 4.32
CA PRO A 123 -2.92 17.74 4.01
C PRO A 123 -1.96 16.68 3.48
N ASN A 124 -1.13 17.04 2.50
CA ASN A 124 -0.19 16.11 1.85
C ASN A 124 0.82 15.48 2.83
N TRP A 125 1.19 16.17 3.91
CA TRP A 125 2.09 15.59 4.93
C TRP A 125 1.44 14.40 5.62
N LEU A 126 0.11 14.40 5.81
CA LEU A 126 -0.62 13.29 6.41
C LEU A 126 -0.66 12.11 5.43
N LEU A 127 -0.95 12.38 4.16
CA LEU A 127 -0.98 11.35 3.11
C LEU A 127 0.40 10.71 2.91
N ALA A 128 1.48 11.51 3.00
CA ALA A 128 2.84 11.02 2.89
C ALA A 128 3.28 10.12 4.07
N LEU A 129 2.53 10.08 5.18
CA LEU A 129 2.80 9.16 6.29
C LEU A 129 2.19 7.76 6.06
N LEU A 130 1.31 7.59 5.07
CA LEU A 130 0.47 6.39 4.91
C LEU A 130 1.08 5.39 3.91
N PRO A 131 1.45 4.17 4.35
CA PRO A 131 1.81 3.07 3.47
C PRO A 131 0.80 2.75 2.36
N ALA A 132 -0.51 2.85 2.63
CA ALA A 132 -1.55 2.70 1.60
C ALA A 132 -1.44 3.79 0.53
N GLN A 133 -1.12 5.03 0.91
CA GLN A 133 -0.89 6.09 -0.06
C GLN A 133 0.37 5.86 -0.89
N TRP A 134 1.47 5.37 -0.29
CA TRP A 134 2.68 5.04 -1.04
C TRP A 134 2.39 3.98 -2.10
N THR A 135 1.63 2.96 -1.73
CA THR A 135 1.19 1.93 -2.67
C THR A 135 0.31 2.51 -3.77
N SER A 136 -0.60 3.43 -3.42
CA SER A 136 -1.46 4.13 -4.37
C SER A 136 -0.63 4.92 -5.40
N ILE A 137 0.39 5.66 -4.95
CA ILE A 137 1.29 6.42 -5.82
C ILE A 137 2.05 5.48 -6.79
N ALA A 138 2.62 4.39 -6.26
CA ALA A 138 3.39 3.45 -7.07
C ALA A 138 2.54 2.74 -8.13
N ILE A 139 1.32 2.31 -7.76
CA ILE A 139 0.38 1.68 -8.68
C ILE A 139 -0.17 2.70 -9.68
N GLN A 140 -0.57 3.90 -9.25
CA GLN A 140 -1.08 4.93 -10.15
C GLN A 140 -0.04 5.28 -11.22
N SER A 141 1.22 5.44 -10.82
CA SER A 141 2.33 5.67 -11.75
C SER A 141 2.56 4.50 -12.70
N SER A 142 2.43 3.25 -12.25
CA SER A 142 2.59 2.09 -13.14
C SER A 142 1.44 1.92 -14.13
N LEU A 143 0.24 2.37 -13.77
CA LEU A 143 -0.93 2.37 -14.63
C LEU A 143 -0.89 3.50 -15.67
N THR A 144 -0.48 4.70 -15.27
CA THR A 144 -0.51 5.91 -16.11
C THR A 144 0.79 6.17 -16.87
N GLY A 145 1.92 5.68 -16.37
CA GLY A 145 3.26 6.02 -16.88
C GLY A 145 3.79 7.36 -16.38
N GLU A 146 3.07 8.06 -15.50
CA GLU A 146 3.40 9.39 -14.99
C GLU A 146 4.05 9.35 -13.60
N ALA A 147 4.50 10.50 -13.08
CA ALA A 147 4.98 10.66 -11.70
C ALA A 147 6.09 9.67 -11.25
N MET A 148 7.05 9.37 -12.13
CA MET A 148 8.11 8.38 -11.86
C MET A 148 8.94 8.65 -10.60
N VAL A 149 9.17 9.92 -10.24
CA VAL A 149 9.94 10.29 -9.04
C VAL A 149 9.15 9.91 -7.78
N ALA A 150 7.88 10.29 -7.72
CA ALA A 150 6.97 9.90 -6.65
C ALA A 150 6.89 8.36 -6.52
N ALA A 151 6.76 7.64 -7.63
CA ALA A 151 6.72 6.19 -7.63
C ALA A 151 7.99 5.54 -7.08
N ARG A 152 9.17 6.04 -7.46
CA ARG A 152 10.45 5.55 -6.93
C ARG A 152 10.57 5.78 -5.43
N SER A 153 10.21 6.98 -4.95
CA SER A 153 10.19 7.29 -3.52
C SER A 153 9.27 6.34 -2.74
N ALA A 154 8.07 6.08 -3.29
CA ALA A 154 7.10 5.17 -2.70
C ALA A 154 7.60 3.72 -2.65
N LEU A 155 8.24 3.22 -3.72
CA LEU A 155 8.83 1.88 -3.74
C LEU A 155 9.97 1.74 -2.71
N ILE A 156 10.83 2.76 -2.60
CA ILE A 156 11.88 2.82 -1.57
C ILE A 156 11.25 2.80 -0.17
N ALA A 157 10.21 3.61 0.05
CA ALA A 157 9.49 3.67 1.32
C ALA A 157 8.88 2.31 1.68
N LEU A 158 8.18 1.66 0.75
CA LEU A 158 7.54 0.35 0.98
C LEU A 158 8.57 -0.74 1.29
N THR A 159 9.59 -0.89 0.44
CA THR A 159 10.61 -1.93 0.62
C THR A 159 11.45 -1.69 1.86
N GLY A 160 11.89 -0.45 2.08
CA GLY A 160 12.74 -0.09 3.20
C GLY A 160 12.01 -0.16 4.55
N THR A 161 10.74 0.26 4.62
CA THR A 161 9.93 0.03 5.85
C THR A 161 9.62 -1.44 6.08
N GLY A 162 9.39 -2.23 5.03
CA GLY A 162 9.23 -3.69 5.14
C GLY A 162 10.50 -4.35 5.70
N ALA A 163 11.68 -3.97 5.20
CA ALA A 163 12.96 -4.46 5.68
C ALA A 163 13.22 -4.06 7.15
N ALA A 164 12.98 -2.79 7.51
CA ALA A 164 13.09 -2.33 8.89
C ALA A 164 12.12 -3.07 9.83
N THR A 165 10.92 -3.41 9.34
CA THR A 165 9.96 -4.24 10.09
C THR A 165 10.50 -5.65 10.34
N LEU A 166 11.16 -6.27 9.36
CA LEU A 166 11.81 -7.57 9.55
C LEU A 166 12.95 -7.51 10.58
N VAL A 167 13.71 -6.41 10.62
CA VAL A 167 14.73 -6.20 11.66
C VAL A 167 14.09 -6.25 13.05
N VAL A 168 12.94 -5.59 13.26
CA VAL A 168 12.20 -5.67 14.53
C VAL A 168 11.78 -7.10 14.85
N ILE A 169 11.26 -7.83 13.86
CA ILE A 169 10.82 -9.23 14.04
C ILE A 169 11.99 -10.14 14.42
N TRP A 170 13.14 -10.01 13.75
CA TRP A 170 14.32 -10.85 13.97
C TRP A 170 14.97 -10.61 15.33
N PHE A 171 15.02 -9.36 15.79
CA PHE A 171 15.62 -9.01 17.09
C PHE A 171 14.61 -8.92 18.24
N TRP A 172 13.37 -9.34 18.02
CA TRP A 172 12.34 -9.38 19.06
C TRP A 172 12.80 -10.17 20.30
N PRO A 173 12.62 -9.67 21.54
CA PRO A 173 11.79 -8.52 21.96
C PRO A 173 12.59 -7.21 22.19
N ARG A 174 13.75 -7.02 21.54
CA ARG A 174 14.59 -5.84 21.78
C ARG A 174 13.92 -4.55 21.32
N ARG A 175 13.41 -3.77 22.27
CA ARG A 175 12.58 -2.57 22.02
C ARG A 175 13.27 -1.46 21.24
N TRP A 176 14.60 -1.35 21.30
CA TRP A 176 15.34 -0.32 20.55
C TRP A 176 15.15 -0.43 19.03
N THR A 177 14.81 -1.61 18.51
CA THR A 177 14.54 -1.82 17.09
C THR A 177 13.32 -1.06 16.57
N TYR A 178 12.35 -0.74 17.44
CA TYR A 178 11.25 0.15 17.08
C TYR A 178 11.73 1.55 16.70
N SER A 179 12.78 2.05 17.36
CA SER A 179 13.35 3.36 17.02
C SER A 179 13.91 3.37 15.60
N ILE A 180 14.53 2.27 15.16
CA ILE A 180 14.92 2.11 13.75
C ILE A 180 13.69 2.15 12.85
N MET A 181 12.70 1.31 13.13
CA MET A 181 11.50 1.20 12.29
C MET A 181 10.78 2.55 12.15
N PHE A 182 10.59 3.29 13.24
CA PHE A 182 9.98 4.62 13.22
C PHE A 182 10.85 5.66 12.53
N THR A 183 12.17 5.64 12.73
CA THR A 183 13.10 6.56 12.04
C THR A 183 13.08 6.34 10.53
N VAL A 184 13.10 5.08 10.11
CA VAL A 184 12.99 4.67 8.71
C VAL A 184 11.63 5.09 8.13
N TRP A 185 10.54 4.88 8.87
CA TRP A 185 9.21 5.29 8.44
C TRP A 185 9.09 6.82 8.29
N ILE A 186 9.53 7.61 9.27
CA ILE A 186 9.53 9.08 9.18
C ILE A 186 10.43 9.57 8.04
N GLY A 187 11.65 9.05 7.93
CA GLY A 187 12.61 9.44 6.90
C GLY A 187 12.08 9.15 5.49
N PHE A 188 11.45 7.99 5.28
CA PHE A 188 10.83 7.67 4.00
C PHE A 188 9.51 8.41 3.76
N SER A 189 8.76 8.74 4.81
CA SER A 189 7.59 9.63 4.69
C SER A 189 8.02 11.01 4.20
N ALA A 190 9.11 11.56 4.73
CA ALA A 190 9.67 12.83 4.25
C ALA A 190 10.16 12.73 2.81
N LEU A 191 10.83 11.63 2.43
CA LEU A 191 11.23 11.38 1.05
C LEU A 191 10.03 11.38 0.10
N VAL A 192 8.95 10.69 0.47
CA VAL A 192 7.70 10.66 -0.30
C VAL A 192 7.06 12.04 -0.36
N TYR A 193 6.97 12.75 0.77
CA TYR A 193 6.39 14.09 0.85
C TYR A 193 7.09 15.08 -0.10
N HIS A 194 8.42 15.03 -0.19
CA HIS A 194 9.20 15.90 -1.09
C HIS A 194 9.19 15.44 -2.56
N SER A 195 8.52 14.32 -2.87
CA SER A 195 8.44 13.76 -4.22
C SER A 195 7.04 13.84 -4.83
N ILE A 196 6.03 14.28 -4.07
CA ILE A 196 4.62 14.44 -4.50
C ILE A 196 4.33 15.90 -4.84
#